data_AF-A0A931UDZ9-F1
#
_entry.id   AF-A0A931UDZ9-F1
#
_cell.length_a   1.000
_cell.length_b   1.000
_cell.length_c   1.000
_cell.angle_alpha   90.00
_cell.angle_beta   90.00
_cell.angle_gamma   90.00
#
_symmetry.space_group_name_H-M   'P 1'
#
loop_
_entity.id
_entity.type
_entity.pdbx_description
1 polymer ?
#
loop_
_entity_poly.entity_id
_entity_poly.type
_entity_poly.pdbx_seq_one_letter_code
_entity_poly.pdbx_strand_id
1 'polypeptide(L)'
;MAELTGALAMSHAPQLVLAPDQWGLLNTRSWDPLPIKPELESETMEAKWAKWKRCMAAVDQLRQKLEALAPDTIVVVGDDQHENLLDDNMPPFTVFIGAGVEASTSLRYLNQPKSENRTRYRVDDALAVAILEGLADQGFDPAYSRKTRYDGGLGHAFARPLKFLMPDARRAIVPIMVNTYYPPAPSAKRCVQFGQALAR
;
A
#
# COMPACT_ATOMS: atom_id res chain seq x y z
N MET A 1 10.24 0.32 25.16
CA MET A 1 10.29 1.43 24.18
C MET A 1 10.47 0.81 22.82
N ALA A 2 9.66 1.21 21.84
CA ALA A 2 9.85 0.84 20.43
C ALA A 2 10.87 1.77 19.78
N GLU A 3 11.56 1.32 18.75
CA GLU A 3 12.56 2.09 18.01
C GLU A 3 12.22 2.09 16.51
N LEU A 4 12.22 3.26 15.88
CA LEU A 4 12.09 3.37 14.43
C LEU A 4 13.46 3.14 13.77
N THR A 5 13.67 1.94 13.23
CA THR A 5 14.97 1.56 12.66
C THR A 5 15.22 2.11 11.26
N GLY A 6 14.16 2.46 10.51
CA GLY A 6 14.29 3.06 9.19
C GLY A 6 12.96 3.30 8.48
N ALA A 7 13.04 3.89 7.29
CA ALA A 7 11.89 4.17 6.44
C ALA A 7 12.21 3.86 4.97
N LEU A 8 11.22 3.34 4.26
CA LEU A 8 11.29 3.00 2.83
C LEU A 8 10.04 3.54 2.14
N ALA A 9 10.17 3.94 0.87
CA ALA A 9 9.06 4.36 0.04
C ALA A 9 9.07 3.58 -1.28
N MET A 10 7.92 3.08 -1.69
CA MET A 10 7.76 2.28 -2.91
C MET A 10 6.43 2.64 -3.58
N SER A 11 6.44 2.72 -4.92
CA SER A 11 5.21 2.82 -5.69
C SER A 11 4.43 1.51 -5.65
N HIS A 12 3.10 1.59 -5.61
CA HIS A 12 2.20 0.45 -5.74
C HIS A 12 1.56 0.39 -7.15
N ALA A 13 2.19 0.97 -8.18
CA ALA A 13 1.65 1.03 -9.53
C ALA A 13 1.40 -0.37 -10.13
N PRO A 14 0.29 -0.58 -10.88
CA PRO A 14 -0.03 -1.88 -11.47
C PRO A 14 0.99 -2.33 -12.54
N GLN A 15 1.73 -1.42 -13.16
CA GLN A 15 2.80 -1.75 -14.11
C GLN A 15 3.94 -2.55 -13.48
N LEU A 16 4.14 -2.46 -12.15
CA LEU A 16 5.20 -3.20 -11.47
C LEU A 16 4.89 -4.70 -11.39
N VAL A 17 3.61 -5.06 -11.29
CA VAL A 17 3.12 -6.43 -11.17
C VAL A 17 2.74 -7.07 -12.50
N LEU A 18 2.89 -6.34 -13.61
CA LEU A 18 2.64 -6.82 -14.97
C LEU A 18 3.93 -6.83 -15.78
N ALA A 19 4.09 -7.86 -16.62
CA ALA A 19 5.14 -7.87 -17.62
C ALA A 19 4.89 -6.74 -18.65
N PRO A 20 5.95 -6.11 -19.19
CA PRO A 20 5.85 -5.00 -20.14
C PRO A 20 4.96 -5.22 -21.37
N ASP A 21 4.88 -6.45 -21.87
CA ASP A 21 4.01 -6.88 -22.97
C ASP A 21 2.52 -6.84 -22.60
N GLN A 22 2.19 -6.91 -21.31
CA GLN A 22 0.83 -6.85 -20.77
C GLN A 22 0.38 -5.45 -20.37
N TRP A 23 1.25 -4.42 -20.45
CA TRP A 23 0.89 -3.07 -20.03
C TRP A 23 -0.27 -2.46 -20.82
N GLY A 24 -0.52 -2.92 -22.06
CA GLY A 24 -1.67 -2.52 -22.85
C GLY A 24 -3.02 -2.83 -22.19
N LEU A 25 -3.08 -3.81 -21.28
CA LEU A 25 -4.30 -4.15 -20.53
C LEU A 25 -4.74 -3.05 -19.56
N LEU A 26 -3.84 -2.12 -19.21
CA LEU A 26 -4.13 -1.01 -18.30
C LEU A 26 -4.86 0.15 -18.98
N ASN A 27 -4.88 0.22 -20.33
CA ASN A 27 -5.59 1.24 -21.10
C ASN A 27 -7.12 1.08 -21.10
N THR A 28 -7.66 0.29 -20.17
CA THR A 28 -9.06 -0.13 -20.14
C THR A 28 -9.93 0.67 -19.14
N ARG A 29 -9.44 1.81 -18.62
CA ARG A 29 -10.26 2.69 -17.78
C ARG A 29 -11.26 3.47 -18.64
N SER A 30 -12.47 2.93 -18.80
CA SER A 30 -13.58 3.59 -19.51
C SER A 30 -14.18 4.78 -18.74
N TRP A 31 -14.09 4.78 -17.42
CA TRP A 31 -14.69 5.77 -16.51
C TRP A 31 -13.74 6.88 -16.04
N ASP A 32 -12.44 6.75 -16.33
CA ASP A 32 -11.39 7.69 -15.95
C ASP A 32 -10.26 7.64 -16.99
N PRO A 33 -10.44 8.29 -18.16
CA PRO A 33 -9.47 8.24 -19.23
C PRO A 33 -8.16 8.89 -18.76
N LEU A 34 -7.07 8.14 -18.84
CA LEU A 34 -5.75 8.66 -18.50
C LEU A 34 -5.37 9.82 -19.43
N PRO A 35 -4.56 10.78 -18.97
CA PRO A 35 -4.00 11.81 -19.84
C PRO A 35 -3.33 11.18 -21.06
N ILE A 36 -3.63 11.71 -22.25
CA ILE A 36 -2.99 11.28 -23.49
C ILE A 36 -1.49 11.58 -23.37
N LYS A 37 -0.67 10.57 -23.61
CA LYS A 37 0.80 10.67 -23.63
C LYS A 37 1.30 10.17 -24.99
N PRO A 38 1.34 11.03 -26.02
CA PRO A 38 1.73 10.63 -27.38
C PRO A 38 3.10 9.97 -27.43
N GLU A 39 3.99 10.31 -26.48
CA GLU A 39 5.32 9.73 -26.37
C GLU A 39 5.32 8.23 -26.03
N LEU A 40 4.20 7.71 -25.50
CA LEU A 40 4.05 6.27 -25.23
C LEU A 40 3.72 5.46 -26.49
N GLU A 41 3.16 6.09 -27.52
CA GLU A 41 2.79 5.41 -28.77
C GLU A 41 4.03 4.99 -29.56
N SER A 42 5.09 5.79 -29.51
CA SER A 42 6.38 5.50 -30.14
C SER A 42 7.32 4.67 -29.26
N GLU A 43 6.88 4.27 -28.05
CA GLU A 43 7.72 3.53 -27.12
C GLU A 43 7.92 2.08 -27.56
N THR A 44 9.17 1.72 -27.83
CA THR A 44 9.55 0.36 -28.22
C THR A 44 9.41 -0.64 -27.07
N MET A 45 9.21 -1.92 -27.41
CA MET A 45 9.17 -3.00 -26.42
C MET A 45 10.49 -3.07 -25.61
N GLU A 46 11.63 -2.86 -26.27
CA GLU A 46 12.94 -2.80 -25.61
C GLU A 46 12.99 -1.71 -24.54
N ALA A 47 12.47 -0.51 -24.83
CA ALA A 47 12.41 0.59 -23.87
C ALA A 47 11.53 0.24 -22.65
N LYS A 48 10.38 -0.41 -22.87
CA LYS A 48 9.48 -0.85 -21.78
C LYS A 48 10.16 -1.86 -20.87
N TRP A 49 10.82 -2.86 -21.43
CA TRP A 49 11.61 -3.83 -20.67
C TRP A 49 12.78 -3.19 -19.93
N ALA A 50 13.48 -2.23 -20.53
CA ALA A 50 14.54 -1.50 -19.85
C ALA A 50 14.00 -0.71 -18.64
N LYS A 51 12.84 -0.04 -18.78
CA LYS A 51 12.17 0.64 -17.66
C LYS A 51 11.79 -0.33 -16.55
N TRP A 52 11.16 -1.44 -16.90
CA TRP A 52 10.75 -2.46 -15.93
C TRP A 52 11.95 -3.05 -15.18
N LYS A 53 13.04 -3.41 -15.88
CA LYS A 53 14.27 -3.92 -15.26
C LYS A 53 14.85 -2.93 -14.25
N ARG A 54 14.87 -1.63 -14.57
CA ARG A 54 15.33 -0.59 -13.63
C ARG A 54 14.44 -0.52 -12.39
N CYS A 55 13.13 -0.60 -12.55
CA CYS A 55 12.20 -0.64 -11.42
C CYS A 55 12.43 -1.87 -10.54
N MET A 56 12.59 -3.06 -11.13
CA MET A 56 12.84 -4.28 -10.37
C MET A 56 14.19 -4.24 -9.63
N ALA A 57 15.24 -3.73 -10.26
CA ALA A 57 16.53 -3.54 -9.61
C ALA A 57 16.43 -2.59 -8.40
N ALA A 58 15.64 -1.51 -8.50
CA ALA A 58 15.39 -0.61 -7.37
C ALA A 58 14.57 -1.28 -6.25
N VAL A 59 13.58 -2.10 -6.61
CA VAL A 59 12.81 -2.91 -5.65
C VAL A 59 13.71 -3.90 -4.92
N ASP A 60 14.66 -4.53 -5.62
CA ASP A 60 15.62 -5.45 -5.01
C ASP A 60 16.54 -4.72 -4.00
N GLN A 61 16.96 -3.49 -4.31
CA GLN A 61 17.70 -2.66 -3.35
C GLN A 61 16.86 -2.32 -2.11
N LEU A 62 15.56 -2.02 -2.28
CA LEU A 62 14.65 -1.79 -1.15
C LEU A 62 14.49 -3.05 -0.30
N ARG A 63 14.39 -4.23 -0.92
CA ARG A 63 14.34 -5.51 -0.20
C ARG A 63 15.62 -5.72 0.61
N GLN A 64 16.79 -5.54 0.01
CA GLN A 64 18.07 -5.65 0.73
C GLN A 64 18.16 -4.69 1.92
N LYS A 65 17.65 -3.46 1.78
CA LYS A 65 17.58 -2.50 2.89
C LYS A 65 16.62 -2.96 3.99
N LEU A 66 15.43 -3.44 3.64
CA LEU A 66 14.48 -3.98 4.63
C LEU A 66 15.06 -5.17 5.39
N GLU A 67 15.78 -6.04 4.68
CA GLU A 67 16.50 -7.17 5.27
C GLU A 67 17.58 -6.71 6.25
N ALA A 68 18.41 -5.74 5.85
CA ALA A 68 19.47 -5.19 6.69
C ALA A 68 18.94 -4.44 7.92
N LEU A 69 17.81 -3.75 7.80
CA LEU A 69 17.12 -3.09 8.92
C LEU A 69 16.51 -4.10 9.92
N ALA A 70 16.23 -5.31 9.45
CA ALA A 70 15.68 -6.42 10.24
C ALA A 70 14.57 -6.03 11.24
N PRO A 71 13.51 -5.27 10.84
CA PRO A 71 12.49 -4.85 11.79
C PRO A 71 11.61 -6.03 12.23
N ASP A 72 11.16 -5.99 13.48
CA ASP A 72 10.18 -6.96 14.01
C ASP A 72 8.78 -6.76 13.37
N THR A 73 8.41 -5.49 13.18
CA THR A 73 7.13 -5.05 12.65
C THR A 73 7.32 -3.94 11.61
N ILE A 74 6.54 -3.99 10.53
CA ILE A 74 6.53 -2.97 9.47
C ILE A 74 5.23 -2.17 9.56
N VAL A 75 5.31 -0.89 9.88
CA VAL A 75 4.17 0.02 9.71
C VAL A 75 4.04 0.35 8.23
N VAL A 76 2.94 -0.06 7.60
CA VAL A 76 2.68 0.17 6.17
C VAL A 76 1.67 1.28 6.05
N VAL A 77 2.08 2.42 5.49
CA VAL A 77 1.18 3.55 5.20
C VAL A 77 0.87 3.55 3.72
N GLY A 78 -0.41 3.48 3.37
CA GLY A 78 -0.88 3.45 1.99
C GLY A 78 -2.24 4.12 1.85
N ASP A 79 -2.59 4.49 0.63
CA ASP A 79 -3.93 4.96 0.31
C ASP A 79 -4.95 3.81 0.29
N ASP A 80 -6.23 4.15 0.39
CA ASP A 80 -7.35 3.25 0.07
C ASP A 80 -8.18 3.87 -1.08
N GLN A 81 -8.41 3.10 -2.15
CA GLN A 81 -9.10 3.57 -3.36
C GLN A 81 -10.50 2.93 -3.48
N HIS A 82 -11.38 3.19 -2.51
CA HIS A 82 -12.70 2.55 -2.39
C HIS A 82 -12.60 1.03 -2.26
N GLU A 83 -11.61 0.56 -1.51
CA GLU A 83 -11.43 -0.86 -1.22
C GLU A 83 -12.05 -1.15 0.16
N ASN A 84 -11.58 -0.47 1.21
CA ASN A 84 -12.07 -0.62 2.57
C ASN A 84 -12.74 0.63 3.14
N LEU A 85 -12.35 1.81 2.66
CA LEU A 85 -12.96 3.09 3.04
C LEU A 85 -13.97 3.48 1.94
N LEU A 86 -15.23 3.69 2.30
CA LEU A 86 -16.35 3.85 1.36
C LEU A 86 -17.19 5.08 1.74
N ASP A 87 -18.14 5.44 0.89
CA ASP A 87 -18.96 6.65 1.04
C ASP A 87 -19.74 6.73 2.37
N ASP A 88 -20.08 5.59 2.97
CA ASP A 88 -20.73 5.53 4.28
C ASP A 88 -19.76 5.87 5.44
N ASN A 89 -18.46 5.66 5.24
CA ASN A 89 -17.42 5.97 6.21
C ASN A 89 -16.03 6.14 5.56
N MET A 90 -15.62 7.39 5.38
CA MET A 90 -14.37 7.80 4.70
C MET A 90 -13.47 8.66 5.62
N PRO A 91 -12.90 8.09 6.68
CA PRO A 91 -11.99 8.82 7.57
C PRO A 91 -10.69 9.22 6.86
N PRO A 92 -10.05 10.34 7.24
CA PRO A 92 -8.78 10.77 6.67
C PRO A 92 -7.64 9.78 6.95
N PHE A 93 -7.67 9.14 8.12
CA PHE A 93 -6.69 8.15 8.56
C PHE A 93 -7.42 6.98 9.24
N THR A 94 -7.04 5.74 8.93
CA THR A 94 -7.53 4.52 9.60
C THR A 94 -6.38 3.61 9.98
N VAL A 95 -6.31 3.19 11.24
CA VAL A 95 -5.36 2.15 11.69
C VAL A 95 -6.07 0.79 11.73
N PHE A 96 -5.49 -0.24 11.10
CA PHE A 96 -6.01 -1.60 11.20
C PHE A 96 -5.45 -2.30 12.45
N ILE A 97 -6.34 -2.79 13.31
CA ILE A 97 -6.01 -3.36 14.63
C ILE A 97 -6.48 -4.82 14.82
N GLY A 98 -6.92 -5.50 13.75
CA GLY A 98 -7.22 -6.94 13.84
C GLY A 98 -5.93 -7.77 13.90
N ALA A 99 -5.90 -8.89 14.61
CA ALA A 99 -4.69 -9.72 14.83
C ALA A 99 -4.06 -10.32 13.55
N GLY A 100 -4.79 -10.35 12.44
CA GLY A 100 -4.27 -10.81 11.15
C GLY A 100 -5.13 -10.30 10.01
N VAL A 101 -4.52 -10.14 8.85
CA VAL A 101 -5.17 -9.59 7.66
C VAL A 101 -4.63 -10.26 6.41
N GLU A 102 -5.46 -10.36 5.38
CA GLU A 102 -5.06 -10.90 4.09
C GLU A 102 -4.86 -9.77 3.09
N ALA A 103 -4.04 -10.01 2.07
CA ALA A 103 -3.91 -9.12 0.93
C ALA A 103 -3.77 -9.96 -0.34
N SER A 104 -4.63 -9.72 -1.32
CA SER A 104 -4.58 -10.36 -2.63
C SER A 104 -3.79 -9.50 -3.62
N THR A 105 -2.92 -10.15 -4.38
CA THR A 105 -2.26 -9.50 -5.53
C THR A 105 -2.98 -9.75 -6.86
N SER A 106 -4.16 -10.35 -6.84
CA SER A 106 -4.94 -10.62 -8.05
C SER A 106 -5.26 -9.33 -8.81
N LEU A 107 -5.05 -9.38 -10.12
CA LEU A 107 -5.20 -8.25 -11.01
C LEU A 107 -6.51 -8.34 -11.76
N ARG A 108 -7.37 -7.35 -11.55
CA ARG A 108 -8.62 -7.17 -12.30
C ARG A 108 -8.39 -7.19 -13.81
N TYR A 109 -7.30 -6.59 -14.29
CA TYR A 109 -6.96 -6.50 -15.72
C TYR A 109 -6.60 -7.85 -16.36
N LEU A 110 -6.33 -8.87 -15.54
CA LEU A 110 -6.12 -10.25 -15.96
C LEU A 110 -7.34 -11.15 -15.66
N ASN A 111 -8.49 -10.56 -15.29
CA ASN A 111 -9.69 -11.28 -14.83
C ASN A 111 -9.43 -12.28 -13.68
N GLN A 112 -8.42 -12.01 -12.85
CA GLN A 112 -8.10 -12.86 -11.71
C GLN A 112 -9.07 -12.61 -10.56
N PRO A 113 -9.68 -13.66 -9.98
CA PRO A 113 -10.51 -13.54 -8.79
C PRO A 113 -9.71 -12.97 -7.61
N LYS A 114 -10.33 -12.06 -6.84
CA LYS A 114 -9.71 -11.47 -5.63
C LYS A 114 -9.54 -12.48 -4.49
N SER A 115 -10.28 -13.58 -4.54
CA SER A 115 -10.15 -14.73 -3.66
C SER A 115 -8.86 -15.53 -3.89
N GLU A 116 -8.16 -15.30 -5.00
CA GLU A 116 -6.89 -15.96 -5.32
C GLU A 116 -5.66 -15.11 -4.95
N ASN A 117 -4.47 -15.70 -5.03
CA ASN A 117 -3.18 -15.04 -4.78
C ASN A 117 -3.13 -14.27 -3.45
N ARG A 118 -3.72 -14.85 -2.39
CA ARG A 118 -3.82 -14.23 -1.08
C ARG A 118 -2.64 -14.63 -0.22
N THR A 119 -2.04 -13.63 0.41
CA THR A 119 -1.08 -13.81 1.49
C THR A 119 -1.71 -13.32 2.78
N ARG A 120 -1.60 -14.11 3.85
CA ARG A 120 -2.00 -13.71 5.20
C ARG A 120 -0.80 -13.15 5.94
N TYR A 121 -1.00 -12.00 6.57
CA TYR A 121 -0.01 -11.31 7.39
C TYR A 121 -0.46 -11.31 8.85
N ARG A 122 0.49 -11.50 9.75
CA ARG A 122 0.29 -11.22 11.18
C ARG A 122 0.28 -9.70 11.36
N VAL A 123 -0.67 -9.21 12.13
CA VAL A 123 -0.67 -7.81 12.55
C VAL A 123 -0.10 -7.74 13.95
N ASP A 124 0.71 -6.72 14.22
CA ASP A 124 1.11 -6.37 15.58
C ASP A 124 0.00 -5.52 16.20
N ASP A 125 -1.04 -6.19 16.69
CA ASP A 125 -2.25 -5.54 17.20
C ASP A 125 -1.97 -4.75 18.48
N ALA A 126 -1.07 -5.22 19.33
CA ALA A 126 -0.59 -4.47 20.49
C ALA A 126 0.07 -3.15 20.07
N LEU A 127 0.98 -3.18 19.09
CA LEU A 127 1.57 -1.95 18.55
C LEU A 127 0.53 -1.06 17.87
N ALA A 128 -0.41 -1.64 17.11
CA ALA A 128 -1.44 -0.88 16.41
C ALA A 128 -2.37 -0.13 17.38
N VAL A 129 -2.72 -0.75 18.52
CA VAL A 129 -3.47 -0.10 19.60
C VAL A 129 -2.64 0.99 20.28
N ALA A 130 -1.37 0.71 20.60
CA ALA A 130 -0.48 1.72 21.17
C ALA A 130 -0.29 2.94 20.25
N ILE A 131 -0.24 2.72 18.92
CA ILE A 131 -0.22 3.79 17.92
C ILE A 131 -1.51 4.62 17.98
N LEU A 132 -2.68 4.00 18.09
CA LEU A 132 -3.95 4.74 18.20
C LEU A 132 -3.99 5.62 19.46
N GLU A 133 -3.60 5.07 20.61
CA GLU A 133 -3.55 5.78 21.88
C GLU A 133 -2.52 6.92 21.83
N GLY A 134 -1.31 6.66 21.32
CA GLY A 134 -0.28 7.67 21.15
C GLY A 134 -0.69 8.78 20.19
N LEU A 135 -1.37 8.46 19.09
CA LEU A 135 -1.91 9.48 18.18
C LEU A 135 -2.97 10.36 18.85
N ALA A 136 -3.85 9.76 19.67
CA ALA A 136 -4.83 10.51 20.46
C ALA A 136 -4.16 11.48 21.44
N ASP A 137 -3.12 11.05 22.14
CA ASP A 137 -2.33 11.92 23.04
C ASP A 137 -1.64 13.08 22.29
N GLN A 138 -1.37 12.90 20.99
CA GLN A 138 -0.81 13.94 20.11
C GLN A 138 -1.88 14.78 19.38
N GLY A 139 -3.16 14.63 19.73
CA GLY A 139 -4.27 15.41 19.14
C GLY A 139 -4.70 14.95 17.75
N PHE A 140 -4.62 13.65 17.49
CA PHE A 140 -5.16 13.01 16.28
C PHE A 140 -6.23 11.98 16.64
N ASP A 141 -7.32 12.00 15.88
CA ASP A 141 -8.44 11.06 16.04
C ASP A 141 -8.55 10.14 14.81
N PRO A 142 -7.58 9.24 14.55
CA PRO A 142 -7.71 8.27 13.47
C PRO A 142 -8.86 7.30 13.76
N ALA A 143 -9.57 6.90 12.70
CA ALA A 143 -10.48 5.77 12.80
C ALA A 143 -9.67 4.47 13.00
N TYR A 144 -10.35 3.39 13.40
CA TYR A 144 -9.75 2.07 13.37
C TYR A 144 -10.67 1.04 12.72
N SER A 145 -10.09 -0.05 12.23
CA SER A 145 -10.85 -1.22 11.79
C SER A 145 -10.23 -2.51 12.30
N ARG A 146 -11.07 -3.51 12.59
CA ARG A 146 -10.65 -4.90 12.89
C ARG A 146 -10.85 -5.84 11.71
N LYS A 147 -11.54 -5.40 10.65
CA LYS A 147 -11.94 -6.23 9.51
C LYS A 147 -11.83 -5.45 8.20
N THR A 148 -11.45 -6.15 7.13
CA THR A 148 -11.49 -5.61 5.77
C THR A 148 -12.90 -5.78 5.21
N ARG A 149 -13.37 -4.79 4.45
CA ARG A 149 -14.62 -4.88 3.67
C ARG A 149 -14.33 -5.41 2.26
N TYR A 150 -13.15 -5.12 1.73
CA TYR A 150 -12.72 -5.61 0.43
C TYR A 150 -12.48 -7.12 0.46
N ASP A 151 -13.03 -7.84 -0.52
CA ASP A 151 -12.85 -9.29 -0.68
C ASP A 151 -11.37 -9.71 -0.78
N GLY A 152 -10.55 -8.86 -1.44
CA GLY A 152 -9.11 -9.04 -1.53
C GLY A 152 -8.34 -8.75 -0.24
N GLY A 153 -9.01 -8.33 0.85
CA GLY A 153 -8.38 -7.94 2.10
C GLY A 153 -7.84 -6.51 2.10
N LEU A 154 -6.56 -6.30 2.39
CA LEU A 154 -5.95 -4.98 2.23
C LEU A 154 -5.94 -4.57 0.75
N GLY A 155 -6.09 -3.26 0.52
CA GLY A 155 -6.04 -2.67 -0.80
C GLY A 155 -4.69 -2.83 -1.49
N HIS A 156 -4.66 -2.55 -2.78
CA HIS A 156 -3.47 -2.76 -3.61
C HIS A 156 -2.25 -1.93 -3.20
N ALA A 157 -2.46 -0.80 -2.52
CA ALA A 157 -1.40 0.02 -1.93
C ALA A 157 -0.60 -0.72 -0.84
N PHE A 158 -1.17 -1.77 -0.26
CA PHE A 158 -0.52 -2.65 0.71
C PHE A 158 -0.09 -3.96 0.06
N ALA A 159 -1.00 -4.61 -0.69
CA ALA A 159 -0.77 -5.92 -1.26
C ALA A 159 0.47 -5.96 -2.16
N ARG A 160 0.67 -4.93 -3.00
CA ARG A 160 1.78 -4.90 -3.97
C ARG A 160 3.13 -4.65 -3.28
N PRO A 161 3.33 -3.61 -2.45
CA PRO A 161 4.61 -3.42 -1.77
C PRO A 161 4.96 -4.59 -0.87
N LEU A 162 4.00 -5.16 -0.12
CA LEU A 162 4.25 -6.34 0.71
C LEU A 162 4.69 -7.54 -0.12
N LYS A 163 4.05 -7.80 -1.27
CA LYS A 163 4.48 -8.87 -2.18
C LYS A 163 5.92 -8.69 -2.66
N PHE A 164 6.34 -7.47 -2.96
CA PHE A 164 7.67 -7.21 -3.49
C PHE A 164 8.76 -7.20 -2.43
N LEU A 165 8.48 -6.62 -1.26
CA LEU A 165 9.46 -6.39 -0.22
C LEU A 165 9.51 -7.52 0.82
N MET A 166 8.39 -8.20 1.06
CA MET A 166 8.28 -9.29 2.04
C MET A 166 7.34 -10.41 1.54
N PRO A 167 7.69 -11.12 0.45
CA PRO A 167 6.84 -12.13 -0.17
C PRO A 167 6.53 -13.34 0.72
N ASP A 168 7.35 -13.58 1.74
CA ASP A 168 7.23 -14.70 2.69
C ASP A 168 6.37 -14.36 3.93
N ALA A 169 5.89 -13.11 4.05
CA ALA A 169 5.06 -12.63 5.14
C ALA A 169 5.62 -12.90 6.55
N ARG A 170 6.95 -12.94 6.70
CA ARG A 170 7.58 -13.39 7.96
C ARG A 170 7.60 -12.35 9.09
N ARG A 171 7.39 -11.06 8.80
CA ARG A 171 7.32 -9.99 9.81
C ARG A 171 5.88 -9.57 10.03
N ALA A 172 5.59 -9.06 11.24
CA ALA A 172 4.30 -8.46 11.46
C ALA A 172 4.17 -7.13 10.72
N ILE A 173 2.93 -6.70 10.51
CA ILE A 173 2.62 -5.41 9.91
C ILE A 173 1.66 -4.61 10.78
N VAL A 174 1.65 -3.29 10.60
CA VAL A 174 0.56 -2.40 11.05
C VAL A 174 0.09 -1.58 9.85
N PRO A 175 -1.06 -1.93 9.25
CA PRO A 175 -1.61 -1.16 8.14
C PRO A 175 -2.24 0.15 8.61
N ILE A 176 -1.84 1.27 7.99
CA ILE A 176 -2.45 2.59 8.15
C ILE A 176 -2.93 3.06 6.79
N MET A 177 -4.25 3.19 6.64
CA MET A 177 -4.91 3.67 5.43
C MET A 177 -5.09 5.18 5.50
N VAL A 178 -4.77 5.87 4.40
CA VAL A 178 -4.93 7.31 4.25
C VAL A 178 -5.92 7.58 3.12
N ASN A 179 -6.95 8.38 3.36
CA ASN A 179 -7.78 8.88 2.26
C ASN A 179 -6.96 9.91 1.47
N THR A 180 -6.58 9.62 0.24
CA THR A 180 -5.80 10.55 -0.61
C THR A 180 -6.57 11.06 -1.83
N TYR A 181 -7.78 10.56 -2.05
CA TYR A 181 -8.52 10.76 -3.31
C TYR A 181 -9.86 11.42 -3.12
N TYR A 182 -10.57 11.14 -2.03
CA TYR A 182 -11.99 11.43 -1.91
C TYR A 182 -12.20 12.62 -0.97
N PRO A 183 -12.60 13.80 -1.48
CA PRO A 183 -12.83 14.95 -0.61
C PRO A 183 -13.92 14.69 0.45
N PRO A 184 -13.73 15.17 1.69
CA PRO A 184 -12.58 15.91 2.18
C PRO A 184 -11.38 14.99 2.53
N ALA A 185 -10.27 15.15 1.82
CA ALA A 185 -9.01 14.48 2.12
C ALA A 185 -8.14 15.37 3.04
N PRO A 186 -7.28 14.79 3.91
CA PRO A 186 -6.35 15.56 4.73
C PRO A 186 -5.38 16.35 3.84
N SER A 187 -5.08 17.59 4.24
CA SER A 187 -4.05 18.38 3.57
C SER A 187 -2.66 17.76 3.72
N ALA A 188 -1.74 18.05 2.79
CA ALA A 188 -0.36 17.62 2.89
C ALA A 188 0.30 18.03 4.24
N LYS A 189 0.00 19.24 4.72
CA LYS A 189 0.44 19.71 6.05
C LYS A 189 -0.05 18.78 7.16
N ARG A 190 -1.32 18.36 7.12
CA ARG A 190 -1.90 17.45 8.11
C ARG A 190 -1.25 16.07 8.05
N CYS A 191 -0.93 15.56 6.85
CA CYS A 191 -0.21 14.29 6.70
C CYS A 191 1.21 14.34 7.28
N VAL A 192 1.94 15.46 7.10
CA VAL A 192 3.26 15.64 7.72
C VAL A 192 3.15 15.65 9.24
N GLN A 193 2.17 16.37 9.80
CA GLN A 193 1.93 16.40 11.24
C GLN A 193 1.55 15.00 11.77
N PHE A 194 0.74 14.24 11.04
CA PHE A 194 0.37 12.87 11.40
C PHE A 194 1.61 11.97 11.47
N GLY A 195 2.49 12.04 10.46
CA GLY A 195 3.74 11.27 10.45
C GLY A 195 4.68 11.64 11.60
N GLN A 196 4.73 12.92 11.99
CA GLN A 196 5.49 13.38 13.16
C GLN A 196 4.93 12.85 14.49
N ALA A 197 3.60 12.73 14.59
CA ALA A 197 2.95 12.15 15.76
C ALA A 197 3.16 10.62 15.82
N LEU A 198 3.05 9.94 14.67
CA LEU A 198 3.27 8.50 14.54
C LEU A 198 4.69 8.06 14.91
N ALA A 199 5.69 8.93 14.72
CA ALA A 199 7.08 8.62 15.01
C ALA A 199 7.49 8.79 16.49
N ARG A 200 6.58 9.26 17.36
CA ARG A 200 6.82 9.43 18.80
C ARG A 200 6.38 8.20 19.57
#